data_AF-A0A352HS29-F1
#
_entry.id   AF-A0A352HS29-F1
#
_cell.length_a   1.000
_cell.length_b   1.000
_cell.length_c   1.000
_cell.angle_alpha   90.00
_cell.angle_beta   90.00
_cell.angle_gamma   90.00
#
_symmetry.space_group_name_H-M   'P 1'
#
loop_
_entity.id
_entity.type
_entity.pdbx_description
1 polymer ?
#
loop_
_entity_poly.entity_id
_entity_poly.type
_entity_poly.pdbx_seq_one_letter_code
_entity_poly.pdbx_strand_id
1 'polypeptide(L)'
;MVTKEEYEQAKADIARRQDIIDEYERQTLKHEFLSRFAASIPKRIAADFQEHKIVIALEYTNKSLTRIGLTDDDVMRDFVIVASGFDADKNGAHDEAKEGKQSKWEKGFAVRFADGKVIDCPNANQTMIEALRYMGLERVSQYIGRTFAGYRLVGKRERDPNTRKWQRQSDGWWIYINMSNDIKRECLKGVSEQLNIPLTIEEHCNDAGLFASEESITHAKHRGTGRAYFSLNGEGRMTMNYIVLSAVKQFVKQMPDATFEDIRQYFSSNLCRGMGIVASLEIIEQRKSKYSTEDTRWFLGEDEILTSGDGIRFAVCRNWKSEWNGALIKHLKEQLGWTIEAVE
;
A
#
# COMPACT_ATOMS: atom_id res chain seq x y z
N MET A 1 -43.64 21.50 -28.53
CA MET A 1 -42.98 20.27 -28.04
C MET A 1 -41.69 20.15 -28.83
N VAL A 2 -40.54 20.24 -28.17
CA VAL A 2 -39.23 20.02 -28.81
C VAL A 2 -39.19 18.57 -29.26
N THR A 3 -38.84 18.32 -30.51
CA THR A 3 -38.77 16.96 -31.04
C THR A 3 -37.58 16.23 -30.41
N LYS A 4 -37.63 14.90 -30.39
CA LYS A 4 -36.52 14.09 -29.88
C LYS A 4 -35.22 14.36 -30.64
N GLU A 5 -35.31 14.69 -31.92
CA GLU A 5 -34.17 15.07 -32.77
C GLU A 5 -33.57 16.42 -32.37
N GLU A 6 -34.41 17.43 -32.08
CA GLU A 6 -33.96 18.74 -31.62
C GLU A 6 -33.24 18.66 -30.25
N TYR A 7 -33.67 17.74 -29.37
CA TYR A 7 -33.01 17.52 -28.07
C TYR A 7 -31.63 16.86 -28.21
N GLU A 8 -31.50 15.83 -29.05
CA GLU A 8 -30.21 15.17 -29.29
C GLU A 8 -29.22 16.08 -30.02
N GLN A 9 -29.71 16.92 -30.95
CA GLN A 9 -28.90 17.94 -31.61
C GLN A 9 -28.35 18.97 -30.61
N ALA A 10 -29.19 19.46 -29.70
CA ALA A 10 -28.77 20.40 -28.65
C ALA A 10 -27.72 19.78 -27.70
N LYS A 11 -27.86 18.50 -27.36
CA LYS A 11 -26.90 17.76 -26.53
C LYS A 11 -25.55 17.59 -27.23
N ALA A 12 -25.56 17.28 -28.52
CA ALA A 12 -24.34 17.20 -29.33
C ALA A 12 -23.63 18.57 -29.44
N ASP A 13 -24.40 19.66 -29.61
CA ASP A 13 -23.85 21.01 -29.66
C ASP A 13 -23.24 21.45 -28.31
N ILE A 14 -23.82 21.05 -27.18
CA ILE A 14 -23.26 21.29 -25.85
C ILE A 14 -21.94 20.52 -25.66
N ALA A 15 -21.90 19.24 -26.02
CA ALA A 15 -20.68 18.44 -25.94
C ALA A 15 -19.55 19.04 -26.80
N ARG A 16 -19.89 19.46 -28.03
CA ARG A 16 -18.94 20.11 -28.95
C ARG A 16 -18.40 21.43 -28.40
N ARG A 17 -19.23 22.22 -27.72
CA ARG A 17 -18.80 23.46 -27.06
C ARG A 17 -17.86 23.18 -25.89
N GLN A 18 -18.11 22.11 -25.13
CA GLN A 18 -17.22 21.71 -24.03
C GLN A 18 -15.84 21.29 -24.55
N ASP A 19 -15.77 20.49 -25.62
CA ASP A 19 -14.50 20.10 -26.24
C ASP A 19 -13.67 21.31 -26.73
N ILE A 20 -14.34 22.33 -27.27
CA ILE A 20 -13.69 23.58 -27.71
C ILE A 20 -13.13 24.36 -26.52
N ILE A 21 -13.84 24.41 -25.39
CA ILE A 21 -13.38 25.08 -24.16
C ILE A 21 -12.16 24.34 -23.60
N ASP A 22 -12.23 23.01 -23.50
CA ASP A 22 -11.13 22.18 -22.99
C ASP A 22 -9.87 22.31 -23.85
N GLU A 23 -10.02 22.40 -25.18
CA GLU A 23 -8.91 22.63 -26.11
C GLU A 23 -8.32 24.04 -25.97
N TYR A 24 -9.16 25.08 -25.83
CA TYR A 24 -8.71 26.45 -25.58
C TYR A 24 -7.92 26.57 -24.27
N GLU A 25 -8.42 25.98 -23.18
CA GLU A 25 -7.72 25.96 -21.89
C GLU A 25 -6.36 25.27 -21.98
N ARG A 26 -6.27 24.14 -22.71
CA ARG A 26 -4.99 23.45 -22.99
C ARG A 26 -4.02 24.34 -23.75
N GLN A 27 -4.49 25.11 -24.73
CA GLN A 27 -3.65 26.01 -25.52
C GLN A 27 -3.15 27.20 -24.67
N THR A 28 -4.01 27.80 -23.86
CA THR A 28 -3.63 28.89 -22.93
C THR A 28 -2.60 28.42 -21.89
N LEU A 29 -2.79 27.22 -21.32
CA LEU A 29 -1.82 26.59 -20.41
C LEU A 29 -0.46 26.38 -21.08
N LYS A 30 -0.45 25.88 -22.32
CA LYS A 30 0.79 25.63 -23.06
C LYS A 30 1.53 26.92 -23.45
N HIS A 31 0.83 27.95 -23.90
CA HIS A 31 1.47 29.15 -24.46
C HIS A 31 1.79 30.23 -23.43
N GLU A 32 0.88 30.54 -22.50
CA GLU A 32 1.07 31.67 -21.58
C GLU A 32 1.73 31.25 -20.27
N PHE A 33 1.32 30.12 -19.71
CA PHE A 33 1.83 29.67 -18.41
C PHE A 33 3.24 29.07 -18.52
N LEU A 34 3.44 28.10 -19.41
CA LEU A 34 4.74 27.41 -19.51
C LEU A 34 5.88 28.35 -19.92
N SER A 35 5.62 29.32 -20.80
CA SER A 35 6.65 30.27 -21.25
C SER A 35 7.11 31.21 -20.12
N ARG A 36 6.16 31.79 -19.36
CA ARG A 36 6.48 32.64 -18.20
C ARG A 36 7.13 31.85 -17.07
N PHE A 37 6.65 30.63 -16.83
CA PHE A 37 7.18 29.76 -15.79
C PHE A 37 8.60 29.27 -16.11
N ALA A 38 8.89 28.88 -17.36
CA ALA A 38 10.23 28.51 -17.78
C ALA A 38 11.24 29.66 -17.61
N ALA A 39 10.80 30.91 -17.79
CA ALA A 39 11.63 32.09 -17.60
C ALA A 39 11.98 32.38 -16.11
N SER A 40 11.16 31.91 -15.16
CA SER A 40 11.38 32.13 -13.72
C SER A 40 12.18 31.02 -13.03
N ILE A 41 12.41 29.89 -13.70
CA ILE A 41 13.21 28.78 -13.15
C ILE A 41 14.72 29.09 -13.26
N PRO A 42 15.49 28.94 -12.17
CA PRO A 42 16.94 29.05 -12.21
C PRO A 42 17.55 28.04 -13.18
N LYS A 43 18.43 28.51 -14.08
CA LYS A 43 19.11 27.63 -15.06
C LYS A 43 20.15 26.70 -14.43
N ARG A 44 20.57 26.97 -13.19
CA ARG A 44 21.52 26.16 -12.43
C ARG A 44 21.08 26.11 -10.98
N ILE A 45 21.16 24.93 -10.38
CA ILE A 45 20.97 24.72 -8.95
C ILE A 45 22.36 24.52 -8.36
N ALA A 46 22.78 25.42 -7.47
CA ALA A 46 24.06 25.32 -6.78
C ALA A 46 23.91 24.34 -5.62
N ALA A 47 24.20 23.07 -5.85
CA ALA A 47 24.25 22.05 -4.81
C ALA A 47 25.26 20.96 -5.19
N ASP A 48 26.02 20.49 -4.19
CA ASP A 48 27.03 19.45 -4.33
C ASP A 48 26.35 18.07 -4.47
N PHE A 49 25.83 17.77 -5.66
CA PHE A 49 25.30 16.47 -6.02
C PHE A 49 26.19 15.79 -7.06
N GLN A 50 26.45 14.48 -6.90
CA GLN A 50 27.01 13.66 -7.98
C GLN A 50 26.01 13.61 -9.14
N GLU A 51 26.51 13.48 -10.38
CA GLU A 51 25.75 13.61 -11.64
C GLU A 51 24.45 12.78 -11.66
N HIS A 52 23.36 13.39 -11.19
CA HIS A 52 22.04 12.79 -11.15
C HIS A 52 21.02 13.77 -11.73
N LYS A 53 20.21 13.26 -12.65
CA LYS A 53 19.10 13.99 -13.26
C LYS A 53 18.00 14.18 -12.21
N ILE A 54 17.67 15.42 -11.90
CA ILE A 54 16.58 15.77 -10.98
C ILE A 54 15.43 16.37 -11.78
N VAL A 55 14.23 15.81 -11.60
CA VAL A 55 12.98 16.32 -12.18
C VAL A 55 12.12 16.86 -11.05
N ILE A 56 11.68 18.11 -11.21
CA ILE A 56 10.78 18.79 -10.26
C ILE A 56 9.39 18.84 -10.89
N ALA A 57 8.40 18.23 -10.21
CA ALA A 57 7.00 18.25 -10.62
C ALA A 57 6.22 19.20 -9.70
N LEU A 58 5.41 20.08 -10.29
CA LEU A 58 4.53 20.98 -9.56
C LEU A 58 3.08 20.68 -9.93
N GLU A 59 2.24 20.48 -8.92
CA GLU A 59 0.81 20.26 -9.10
C GLU A 59 0.03 21.48 -8.63
N TYR A 60 -0.81 22.00 -9.52
CA TYR A 60 -1.73 23.10 -9.20
C TYR A 60 -3.17 22.60 -9.25
N THR A 61 -3.95 22.95 -8.25
CA THR A 61 -5.40 22.72 -8.20
C THR A 61 -6.09 24.06 -7.97
N ASN A 62 -7.11 24.38 -8.74
CA ASN A 62 -7.85 25.66 -8.63
C ASN A 62 -6.91 26.88 -8.62
N LYS A 63 -5.95 26.94 -9.56
CA LYS A 63 -4.96 28.02 -9.70
C LYS A 63 -4.00 28.18 -8.51
N SER A 64 -3.97 27.22 -7.59
CA SER A 64 -3.11 27.23 -6.39
C SER A 64 -2.15 26.03 -6.40
N LEU A 65 -0.90 26.23 -6.01
CA LEU A 65 0.07 25.14 -5.85
C LEU A 65 -0.34 24.26 -4.68
N THR A 66 -0.53 22.97 -4.93
CA THR A 66 -0.98 22.02 -3.90
C THR A 66 0.07 20.97 -3.57
N ARG A 67 0.94 20.60 -4.52
CA ARG A 67 2.04 19.64 -4.30
C ARG A 67 3.30 20.01 -5.07
N ILE A 68 4.45 19.76 -4.44
CA ILE A 68 5.79 19.80 -5.05
C ILE A 68 6.39 18.41 -4.91
N GLY A 69 6.76 17.79 -6.02
CA GLY A 69 7.41 16.50 -6.07
C GLY A 69 8.82 16.61 -6.63
N LEU A 70 9.75 15.84 -6.05
CA LEU A 70 11.09 15.62 -6.58
C LEU A 70 11.17 14.16 -7.02
N THR A 71 11.70 13.92 -8.20
CA THR A 71 11.90 12.57 -8.72
C THR A 71 13.09 12.53 -9.66
N ASP A 72 13.77 11.38 -9.67
CA ASP A 72 14.84 11.11 -10.61
C ASP A 72 14.30 10.37 -11.86
N ASP A 73 13.01 10.01 -11.84
CA ASP A 73 12.31 9.35 -12.94
C ASP A 73 12.02 10.32 -14.08
N ASP A 74 12.05 9.79 -15.31
CA ASP A 74 11.72 10.54 -16.53
C ASP A 74 10.21 10.68 -16.72
N VAL A 75 9.55 11.39 -15.79
CA VAL A 75 8.10 11.64 -15.81
C VAL A 75 7.69 12.52 -17.00
N MET A 76 8.65 13.13 -17.69
CA MET A 76 8.45 13.98 -18.86
C MET A 76 8.10 13.24 -20.16
N ARG A 77 8.06 11.90 -20.19
CA ARG A 77 7.81 11.11 -21.42
C ARG A 77 6.46 11.37 -22.08
N ASP A 78 5.46 11.81 -21.30
CA ASP A 78 4.12 12.16 -21.78
C ASP A 78 3.91 13.67 -21.93
N PHE A 79 4.91 14.50 -21.60
CA PHE A 79 4.82 15.95 -21.65
C PHE A 79 5.55 16.50 -22.88
N VAL A 80 4.92 17.47 -23.56
CA VAL A 80 5.56 18.16 -24.70
C VAL A 80 6.79 18.91 -24.18
N ILE A 81 7.97 18.55 -24.68
CA ILE A 81 9.21 19.27 -24.38
C ILE A 81 9.12 20.65 -25.05
N VAL A 82 8.89 21.68 -24.24
CA VAL A 82 8.69 23.06 -24.72
C VAL A 82 10.03 23.76 -25.00
N ALA A 83 11.14 23.20 -24.52
CA ALA A 83 12.49 23.62 -24.85
C ALA A 83 13.45 22.42 -24.74
N SER A 84 14.13 22.08 -25.83
CA SER A 84 15.24 21.11 -25.84
C SER A 84 16.49 21.79 -26.40
N GLY A 85 17.61 21.57 -25.72
CA GLY A 85 18.94 21.85 -26.22
C GLY A 85 19.86 20.81 -25.60
N PHE A 86 20.85 20.38 -26.38
CA PHE A 86 21.96 19.45 -26.10
C PHE A 86 21.77 18.02 -26.65
N ASP A 87 22.27 17.85 -27.88
CA ASP A 87 22.53 16.61 -28.62
C ASP A 87 23.75 15.83 -28.12
N ALA A 88 23.74 14.51 -28.41
CA ALA A 88 24.83 13.55 -28.72
C ALA A 88 24.66 12.24 -27.93
N ASP A 89 24.70 11.01 -28.48
CA ASP A 89 24.95 10.49 -29.83
C ASP A 89 24.42 9.03 -29.90
N LYS A 90 24.18 8.52 -31.12
CA LYS A 90 23.58 7.21 -31.46
C LYS A 90 24.60 6.07 -31.54
N ASN A 91 24.16 4.81 -31.28
CA ASN A 91 24.15 3.68 -32.24
C ASN A 91 24.14 2.29 -31.56
N GLY A 92 23.42 1.32 -32.17
CA GLY A 92 23.88 -0.08 -32.25
C GLY A 92 23.01 -1.20 -31.65
N ALA A 93 22.04 -1.67 -32.45
CA ALA A 93 21.52 -3.05 -32.64
C ALA A 93 21.75 -4.22 -31.64
N HIS A 94 20.64 -4.95 -31.47
CA HIS A 94 20.42 -6.41 -31.31
C HIS A 94 20.70 -7.15 -29.97
N ASP A 95 19.66 -7.92 -29.65
CA ASP A 95 19.57 -9.17 -28.87
C ASP A 95 19.68 -9.19 -27.33
N GLU A 96 18.62 -9.82 -26.79
CA GLU A 96 18.55 -10.68 -25.61
C GLU A 96 18.68 -10.13 -24.19
N ALA A 97 18.02 -10.90 -23.31
CA ALA A 97 18.11 -10.92 -21.85
C ALA A 97 17.48 -9.75 -21.07
N LYS A 98 16.25 -10.04 -20.64
CA LYS A 98 15.68 -9.65 -19.34
C LYS A 98 16.75 -9.64 -18.25
N GLU A 99 16.82 -8.55 -17.49
CA GLU A 99 16.95 -8.48 -16.02
C GLU A 99 17.20 -7.01 -15.65
N GLY A 100 16.26 -6.35 -14.96
CA GLY A 100 16.27 -6.21 -13.50
C GLY A 100 16.90 -4.86 -13.14
N LYS A 101 16.21 -3.91 -12.49
CA LYS A 101 15.89 -3.92 -11.05
C LYS A 101 14.89 -2.78 -10.79
N GLN A 102 13.64 -3.13 -10.46
CA GLN A 102 13.04 -3.17 -9.11
C GLN A 102 12.87 -1.80 -8.45
N SER A 103 11.73 -1.15 -8.75
CA SER A 103 11.25 0.03 -8.03
C SER A 103 10.50 -0.36 -6.75
N LYS A 104 10.59 0.56 -5.78
CA LYS A 104 10.14 0.47 -4.39
C LYS A 104 8.68 0.91 -4.29
N TRP A 105 7.75 -0.03 -4.47
CA TRP A 105 6.33 0.09 -4.12
C TRP A 105 5.96 -1.12 -3.26
N GLU A 106 4.92 -1.01 -2.41
CA GLU A 106 4.54 -2.02 -1.41
C GLU A 106 4.33 -3.40 -2.03
N LYS A 107 5.40 -4.19 -2.04
CA LYS A 107 5.40 -5.44 -2.75
C LYS A 107 4.62 -6.48 -1.93
N GLY A 108 3.64 -7.12 -2.57
CA GLY A 108 2.85 -8.18 -1.95
C GLY A 108 3.66 -9.47 -1.82
N PHE A 109 3.97 -10.08 -2.96
CA PHE A 109 4.79 -11.28 -3.13
C PHE A 109 5.14 -11.43 -4.61
N ALA A 110 6.18 -12.22 -4.92
CA ALA A 110 6.51 -12.69 -6.26
C ALA A 110 6.26 -14.20 -6.37
N VAL A 111 6.04 -14.69 -7.58
CA VAL A 111 5.87 -16.13 -7.88
C VAL A 111 6.96 -16.56 -8.84
N ARG A 112 7.70 -17.60 -8.47
CA ARG A 112 8.73 -18.23 -9.30
C ARG A 112 8.28 -19.64 -9.66
N PHE A 113 8.22 -19.94 -10.94
CA PHE A 113 7.92 -21.27 -11.48
C PHE A 113 9.20 -22.06 -11.70
N ALA A 114 9.12 -23.39 -11.68
CA ALA A 114 10.28 -24.26 -11.89
C ALA A 114 10.92 -24.16 -13.29
N ASP A 115 10.18 -23.67 -14.28
CA ASP A 115 10.69 -23.37 -15.62
C ASP A 115 11.51 -22.07 -15.70
N GLY A 116 11.74 -21.41 -14.57
CA GLY A 116 12.50 -20.16 -14.47
C GLY A 116 11.66 -18.90 -14.66
N LYS A 117 10.35 -19.00 -14.96
CA LYS A 117 9.48 -17.83 -15.06
C LYS A 117 9.29 -17.18 -13.69
N VAL A 118 9.53 -15.87 -13.62
CA VAL A 118 9.23 -15.03 -12.44
C VAL A 118 8.13 -14.04 -12.77
N ILE A 119 7.15 -13.93 -11.86
CA ILE A 119 6.06 -12.96 -11.91
C ILE A 119 6.13 -12.11 -10.65
N ASP A 120 6.52 -10.85 -10.81
CA ASP A 120 6.66 -9.85 -9.75
C ASP A 120 5.98 -8.55 -10.22
N CYS A 121 4.68 -8.41 -9.95
CA CYS A 121 3.88 -7.31 -10.47
C CYS A 121 3.53 -6.26 -9.40
N PRO A 122 3.32 -4.98 -9.80
CA PRO A 122 2.50 -3.92 -9.20
C PRO A 122 1.95 -3.98 -7.79
N ASN A 123 1.28 -5.09 -7.54
CA ASN A 123 0.47 -5.37 -6.38
C ASN A 123 0.15 -6.87 -6.41
N ALA A 124 -0.21 -7.40 -5.24
CA ALA A 124 -0.55 -8.81 -5.09
C ALA A 124 -1.72 -9.27 -5.98
N ASN A 125 -2.67 -8.38 -6.31
CA ASN A 125 -3.78 -8.74 -7.21
C ASN A 125 -3.26 -9.05 -8.61
N GLN A 126 -2.38 -8.20 -9.16
CA GLN A 126 -1.77 -8.41 -10.47
C GLN A 126 -0.87 -9.65 -10.48
N THR A 127 -0.01 -9.81 -9.47
CA THR A 127 0.87 -11.01 -9.40
C THR A 127 0.04 -12.29 -9.41
N MET A 128 -1.04 -12.34 -8.63
CA MET A 128 -1.92 -13.51 -8.60
C MET A 128 -2.60 -13.76 -9.95
N ILE A 129 -3.14 -12.71 -10.59
CA ILE A 129 -3.81 -12.85 -11.89
C ILE A 129 -2.83 -13.38 -12.94
N GLU A 130 -1.65 -12.78 -13.07
CA GLU A 130 -0.65 -13.19 -14.06
C GLU A 130 -0.13 -14.61 -13.78
N ALA A 131 0.02 -15.00 -12.52
CA ALA A 131 0.36 -16.38 -12.16
C ALA A 131 -0.74 -17.39 -12.54
N LEU A 132 -2.02 -17.07 -12.29
CA LEU A 132 -3.13 -17.92 -12.71
C LEU A 132 -3.26 -18.00 -14.23
N ARG A 133 -3.00 -16.90 -14.95
CA ARG A 133 -2.93 -16.88 -16.42
C ARG A 133 -1.83 -17.79 -16.93
N TYR A 134 -0.64 -17.71 -16.33
CA TYR A 134 0.51 -18.55 -16.69
C TYR A 134 0.23 -20.04 -16.48
N MET A 135 -0.44 -20.41 -15.40
CA MET A 135 -0.87 -21.79 -15.14
C MET A 135 -2.02 -22.28 -16.06
N GLY A 136 -2.66 -21.36 -16.78
CA GLY A 136 -3.77 -21.59 -17.69
C GLY A 136 -5.13 -21.52 -17.00
N LEU A 137 -5.87 -20.43 -17.22
CA LEU A 137 -7.14 -20.14 -16.53
C LEU A 137 -8.21 -21.24 -16.67
N GLU A 138 -8.22 -21.95 -17.79
CA GLU A 138 -9.12 -23.09 -18.00
C GLU A 138 -8.83 -24.24 -17.02
N ARG A 139 -7.56 -24.64 -16.89
CA ARG A 139 -7.12 -25.67 -15.94
C ARG A 139 -7.33 -25.21 -14.49
N VAL A 140 -7.00 -23.96 -14.21
CA VAL A 140 -7.20 -23.32 -12.90
C VAL A 140 -8.67 -23.26 -12.49
N SER A 141 -9.60 -23.12 -13.44
CA SER A 141 -11.05 -23.06 -13.15
C SER A 141 -11.61 -24.35 -12.53
N GLN A 142 -10.89 -25.46 -12.68
CA GLN A 142 -11.20 -26.74 -12.06
C GLN A 142 -10.77 -26.82 -10.60
N TYR A 143 -10.14 -25.77 -10.04
CA TYR A 143 -9.76 -25.74 -8.63
C TYR A 143 -10.98 -25.65 -7.70
N ILE A 144 -11.12 -26.65 -6.82
CA ILE A 144 -12.27 -26.79 -5.89
C ILE A 144 -11.91 -26.37 -4.45
N GLY A 145 -10.64 -26.06 -4.16
CA GLY A 145 -10.17 -25.94 -2.77
C GLY A 145 -10.82 -24.84 -1.92
N ARG A 146 -11.34 -23.76 -2.51
CA ARG A 146 -12.13 -22.74 -1.79
C ARG A 146 -13.13 -22.02 -2.68
N THR A 147 -14.28 -21.65 -2.10
CA THR A 147 -15.26 -20.74 -2.71
C THR A 147 -15.31 -19.40 -1.96
N PHE A 148 -15.69 -18.34 -2.67
CA PHE A 148 -15.72 -16.97 -2.19
C PHE A 148 -17.10 -16.37 -2.40
N ALA A 149 -17.89 -16.33 -1.32
CA ALA A 149 -19.31 -15.92 -1.37
C ALA A 149 -20.10 -16.65 -2.46
N GLY A 150 -19.88 -17.96 -2.60
CA GLY A 150 -20.53 -18.81 -3.60
C GLY A 150 -19.86 -18.84 -4.98
N TYR A 151 -18.80 -18.06 -5.20
CA TYR A 151 -18.06 -18.03 -6.48
C TYR A 151 -16.75 -18.83 -6.38
N ARG A 152 -16.34 -19.47 -7.46
CA ARG A 152 -15.02 -20.13 -7.54
C ARG A 152 -13.90 -19.10 -7.68
N LEU A 153 -12.66 -19.53 -7.44
CA LEU A 153 -11.48 -18.69 -7.62
C LEU A 153 -11.39 -18.14 -9.06
N VAL A 154 -11.56 -19.02 -10.04
CA VAL A 154 -11.66 -18.69 -11.47
C VAL A 154 -12.92 -19.36 -12.02
N GLY A 155 -13.73 -18.62 -12.77
CA GLY A 155 -14.96 -19.16 -13.36
C GLY A 155 -15.53 -18.30 -14.49
N LYS A 156 -16.58 -18.78 -15.15
CA LYS A 156 -17.28 -18.06 -16.23
C LYS A 156 -18.38 -17.13 -15.72
N ARG A 157 -18.80 -17.28 -14.47
CA ARG A 157 -19.87 -16.50 -13.87
C ARG A 157 -19.33 -15.20 -13.28
N GLU A 158 -19.79 -14.09 -13.84
CA GLU A 158 -19.64 -12.77 -13.23
C GLU A 158 -20.55 -12.66 -11.99
N ARG A 159 -20.05 -12.02 -10.95
CA ARG A 159 -20.84 -11.55 -9.82
C ARG A 159 -21.67 -10.34 -10.25
N ASP A 160 -22.84 -10.14 -9.63
CA ASP A 160 -23.71 -8.99 -9.92
C ASP A 160 -22.91 -7.67 -10.11
N PRO A 161 -22.97 -7.06 -11.31
CA PRO A 161 -22.22 -5.83 -11.66
C PRO A 161 -22.53 -4.65 -10.74
N ASN A 162 -23.67 -4.67 -10.03
CA ASN A 162 -24.09 -3.61 -9.12
C ASN A 162 -23.39 -3.67 -7.75
N THR A 163 -22.54 -4.68 -7.51
CA THR A 163 -21.79 -4.85 -6.26
C THR A 163 -20.35 -4.36 -6.38
N ARG A 164 -19.66 -4.22 -5.24
CA ARG A 164 -18.22 -3.88 -5.21
C ARG A 164 -17.42 -4.83 -6.12
N LYS A 165 -16.46 -4.29 -6.88
CA LYS A 165 -15.61 -5.05 -7.84
C LYS A 165 -14.70 -6.06 -7.14
N TRP A 166 -15.23 -7.24 -6.87
CA TRP A 166 -14.53 -8.34 -6.17
C TRP A 166 -13.95 -9.38 -7.12
N GLN A 167 -14.28 -9.30 -8.40
CA GLN A 167 -13.69 -10.08 -9.47
C GLN A 167 -13.06 -9.17 -10.51
N ARG A 168 -12.06 -9.69 -11.23
CA ARG A 168 -11.49 -9.05 -12.41
C ARG A 168 -11.60 -10.01 -13.59
N GLN A 169 -11.98 -9.49 -14.75
CA GLN A 169 -12.01 -10.25 -15.98
C GLN A 169 -10.60 -10.35 -16.57
N SER A 170 -10.24 -11.54 -17.04
CA SER A 170 -9.01 -11.80 -17.78
C SER A 170 -9.22 -12.97 -18.73
N ASP A 171 -8.91 -12.79 -20.02
CA ASP A 171 -9.01 -13.81 -21.06
C ASP A 171 -10.35 -14.58 -21.09
N GLY A 172 -11.46 -13.87 -20.88
CA GLY A 172 -12.80 -14.47 -20.86
C GLY A 172 -13.13 -15.29 -19.60
N TRP A 173 -12.38 -15.11 -18.51
CA TRP A 173 -12.62 -15.69 -17.19
C TRP A 173 -12.74 -14.60 -16.13
N TRP A 174 -13.49 -14.89 -15.07
CA TRP A 174 -13.62 -14.05 -13.89
C TRP A 174 -12.80 -14.62 -12.74
N ILE A 175 -11.83 -13.82 -12.28
CA ILE A 175 -10.90 -14.17 -11.21
C ILE A 175 -11.32 -13.41 -9.95
N TYR A 176 -11.55 -14.11 -8.84
CA TYR A 176 -11.85 -13.46 -7.56
C TYR A 176 -10.58 -12.82 -6.97
N ILE A 177 -10.65 -11.53 -6.60
CA ILE A 177 -9.49 -10.74 -6.16
C ILE A 177 -9.64 -10.15 -4.75
N ASN A 178 -10.87 -10.04 -4.23
CA ASN A 178 -11.13 -9.42 -2.93
C ASN A 178 -10.82 -10.36 -1.75
N MET A 179 -9.53 -10.65 -1.55
CA MET A 179 -9.02 -11.53 -0.50
C MET A 179 -7.67 -11.01 0.04
N SER A 180 -7.26 -11.41 1.24
CA SER A 180 -5.94 -11.03 1.80
C SER A 180 -4.79 -11.67 1.00
N ASN A 181 -3.57 -11.13 1.11
CA ASN A 181 -2.40 -11.68 0.42
C ASN A 181 -2.11 -13.12 0.86
N ASP A 182 -2.34 -13.47 2.13
CA ASP A 182 -2.16 -14.84 2.63
C ASP A 182 -3.09 -15.81 1.90
N ILE A 183 -4.37 -15.44 1.74
CA ILE A 183 -5.33 -16.25 0.99
C ILE A 183 -4.97 -16.34 -0.48
N LYS A 184 -4.43 -15.27 -1.09
CA LYS A 184 -3.92 -15.34 -2.47
C LYS A 184 -2.80 -16.38 -2.59
N ARG A 185 -1.87 -16.40 -1.63
CA ARG A 185 -0.76 -17.36 -1.59
C ARG A 185 -1.26 -18.78 -1.37
N GLU A 186 -2.22 -19.00 -0.45
CA GLU A 186 -2.87 -20.30 -0.26
C GLU A 186 -3.54 -20.79 -1.54
N CYS A 187 -4.28 -19.92 -2.24
CA CYS A 187 -4.92 -20.28 -3.51
C CYS A 187 -3.90 -20.65 -4.60
N LEU A 188 -2.79 -19.89 -4.73
CA LEU A 188 -1.73 -20.20 -5.69
C LEU A 188 -1.06 -21.55 -5.38
N LYS A 189 -0.81 -21.85 -4.09
CA LYS A 189 -0.27 -23.15 -3.66
C LYS A 189 -1.24 -24.29 -3.96
N GLY A 190 -2.52 -24.15 -3.59
CA GLY A 190 -3.52 -25.19 -3.86
C GLY A 190 -3.72 -25.45 -5.36
N VAL A 191 -3.69 -24.41 -6.18
CA VAL A 191 -3.74 -24.54 -7.65
C VAL A 191 -2.49 -25.22 -8.19
N SER A 192 -1.31 -24.85 -7.69
CA SER A 192 -0.03 -25.47 -8.03
C SER A 192 -0.01 -26.97 -7.74
N GLU A 193 -0.44 -27.37 -6.54
CA GLU A 193 -0.57 -28.77 -6.13
C GLU A 193 -1.55 -29.52 -7.02
N GLN A 194 -2.75 -28.96 -7.27
CA GLN A 194 -3.75 -29.59 -8.12
C GLN A 194 -3.28 -29.79 -9.57
N LEU A 195 -2.56 -28.81 -10.12
CA LEU A 195 -2.08 -28.85 -11.50
C LEU A 195 -0.73 -29.55 -11.64
N ASN A 196 -0.12 -29.97 -10.52
CA ASN A 196 1.23 -30.49 -10.44
C ASN A 196 2.25 -29.56 -11.14
N ILE A 197 2.11 -28.25 -10.94
CA ILE A 197 3.00 -27.21 -11.46
C ILE A 197 3.82 -26.67 -10.29
N PRO A 198 5.11 -27.01 -10.14
CA PRO A 198 5.89 -26.54 -9.02
C PRO A 198 6.11 -25.02 -9.08
N LEU A 199 5.79 -24.32 -7.98
CA LEU A 199 6.08 -22.90 -7.81
C LEU A 199 6.58 -22.60 -6.40
N THR A 200 7.33 -21.51 -6.29
CA THR A 200 7.77 -20.90 -5.02
C THR A 200 7.18 -19.50 -4.94
N ILE A 201 6.72 -19.11 -3.76
CA ILE A 201 6.21 -17.76 -3.51
C ILE A 201 7.22 -17.04 -2.61
N GLU A 202 7.82 -15.98 -3.13
CA GLU A 202 8.80 -15.16 -2.42
C GLU A 202 8.06 -13.94 -1.84
N GLU A 203 8.12 -13.77 -0.53
CA GLU A 203 7.57 -12.59 0.13
C GLU A 203 8.57 -11.45 0.03
N HIS A 204 8.09 -10.29 -0.40
CA HIS A 204 8.92 -9.10 -0.38
C HIS A 204 8.89 -8.54 1.04
N CYS A 205 9.93 -8.83 1.80
CA CYS A 205 10.19 -8.14 3.05
C CYS A 205 10.60 -6.70 2.73
N ASN A 206 10.02 -5.72 3.43
CA ASN A 206 10.62 -4.39 3.52
C ASN A 206 11.80 -4.52 4.47
N ASP A 207 12.96 -4.91 3.95
CA ASP A 207 14.22 -4.83 4.70
C ASP A 207 14.90 -3.51 4.37
N ALA A 208 14.56 -2.48 5.16
CA ALA A 208 15.41 -1.33 5.31
C ALA A 208 16.32 -1.58 6.52
N GLY A 209 17.36 -2.38 6.27
CA GLY A 209 18.63 -2.37 7.00
C GLY A 209 18.66 -3.11 8.32
N LEU A 210 19.19 -4.34 8.33
CA LEU A 210 20.19 -4.72 9.31
C LEU A 210 21.33 -5.50 8.67
N PHE A 211 22.52 -4.90 8.77
CA PHE A 211 23.77 -5.65 8.75
C PHE A 211 23.67 -6.78 9.76
N ALA A 212 23.92 -7.99 9.26
CA ALA A 212 24.19 -9.14 10.09
C ALA A 212 25.40 -8.83 10.98
N SER A 213 25.23 -8.98 12.29
CA SER A 213 26.26 -9.61 13.10
C SER A 213 25.61 -10.77 13.83
N GLU A 214 26.28 -11.91 13.70
CA GLU A 214 25.97 -13.17 14.32
C GLU A 214 26.03 -13.02 15.84
N GLU A 215 24.96 -13.41 16.54
CA GLU A 215 25.04 -14.21 17.75
C GLU A 215 23.62 -14.68 18.16
N SER A 216 23.30 -15.88 17.69
CA SER A 216 22.81 -17.00 18.51
C SER A 216 21.79 -16.71 19.62
N ILE A 217 20.48 -16.83 19.34
CA ILE A 217 19.57 -17.56 20.24
C ILE A 217 18.61 -18.44 19.43
N THR A 218 18.67 -19.72 19.76
CA THR A 218 17.99 -20.88 19.18
C THR A 218 16.46 -20.77 19.10
N HIS A 219 15.89 -20.86 17.90
CA HIS A 219 14.46 -21.10 17.72
C HIS A 219 14.11 -22.57 17.94
N ALA A 220 13.75 -22.92 19.18
CA ALA A 220 12.94 -24.10 19.43
C ALA A 220 11.49 -23.82 18.97
N LYS A 221 11.05 -24.57 17.95
CA LYS A 221 9.64 -24.64 17.52
C LYS A 221 8.81 -25.29 18.63
N HIS A 222 8.24 -24.50 19.55
CA HIS A 222 7.11 -24.97 20.34
C HIS A 222 5.79 -24.52 19.71
N ARG A 223 5.11 -25.48 19.07
CA ARG A 223 3.65 -25.44 18.86
C ARG A 223 2.99 -25.62 20.22
N GLY A 224 2.80 -24.53 20.96
CA GLY A 224 1.98 -24.50 22.17
C GLY A 224 0.61 -23.89 21.86
N THR A 225 -0.46 -24.63 22.10
CA THR A 225 -1.88 -24.21 21.97
C THR A 225 -2.35 -23.27 23.09
N GLY A 226 -1.42 -22.65 23.82
CA GLY A 226 -1.70 -21.69 24.89
C GLY A 226 -1.60 -20.23 24.42
N ARG A 227 -2.42 -19.34 24.99
CA ARG A 227 -2.33 -17.89 24.77
C ARG A 227 -1.06 -17.38 25.46
N ALA A 228 -0.12 -16.82 24.71
CA ALA A 228 1.11 -16.25 25.26
C ALA A 228 0.82 -14.97 26.07
N TYR A 229 1.48 -14.84 27.22
CA TYR A 229 1.44 -13.67 28.09
C TYR A 229 2.82 -13.02 28.16
N PHE A 230 2.80 -11.73 28.46
CA PHE A 230 3.98 -10.88 28.47
C PHE A 230 3.92 -9.90 29.64
N SER A 231 5.09 -9.41 30.06
CA SER A 231 5.26 -8.30 31.00
C SER A 231 5.94 -7.13 30.29
N LEU A 232 5.61 -5.90 30.69
CA LEU A 232 6.29 -4.68 30.23
C LEU A 232 7.17 -4.17 31.38
N ASN A 233 8.48 -4.05 31.15
CA ASN A 233 9.47 -3.66 32.17
C ASN A 233 9.43 -4.55 33.43
N GLY A 234 9.12 -5.84 33.26
CA GLY A 234 8.94 -6.80 34.37
C GLY A 234 7.62 -6.66 35.12
N GLU A 235 6.72 -5.76 34.71
CA GLU A 235 5.42 -5.54 35.35
C GLU A 235 4.28 -6.19 34.58
N GLY A 236 3.40 -6.85 35.34
CA GLY A 236 2.12 -7.38 34.87
C GLY A 236 2.21 -8.69 34.08
N ARG A 237 1.04 -9.29 33.86
CA ARG A 237 0.86 -10.50 33.03
C ARG A 237 -0.29 -10.26 32.08
N MET A 238 0.02 -9.92 30.83
CA MET A 238 -1.00 -9.49 29.87
C MET A 238 -0.72 -9.99 28.46
N THR A 239 -1.76 -10.04 27.63
CA THR A 239 -1.60 -10.38 26.21
C THR A 239 -0.99 -9.20 25.45
N MET A 240 -0.40 -9.46 24.28
CA MET A 240 0.37 -8.43 23.57
C MET A 240 -0.44 -7.17 23.21
N ASN A 241 -1.74 -7.29 22.90
CA ASN A 241 -2.59 -6.11 22.69
C ASN A 241 -2.70 -5.21 23.94
N TYR A 242 -2.70 -5.80 25.15
CA TYR A 242 -2.66 -5.04 26.40
C TYR A 242 -1.25 -4.52 26.71
N ILE A 243 -0.18 -5.19 26.29
CA ILE A 243 1.18 -4.62 26.34
C ILE A 243 1.23 -3.34 25.51
N VAL A 244 0.67 -3.34 24.31
CA VAL A 244 0.62 -2.16 23.44
C VAL A 244 -0.14 -1.03 24.13
N LEU A 245 -1.33 -1.29 24.68
CA LEU A 245 -2.09 -0.30 25.45
C LEU A 245 -1.27 0.25 26.63
N SER A 246 -0.59 -0.63 27.37
CA SER A 246 0.22 -0.25 28.54
C SER A 246 1.44 0.57 28.15
N ALA A 247 2.11 0.23 27.05
CA ALA A 247 3.22 0.99 26.51
C ALA A 247 2.79 2.41 26.08
N VAL A 248 1.65 2.53 25.38
CA VAL A 248 1.13 3.85 24.99
C VAL A 248 0.70 4.66 26.22
N LYS A 249 0.06 4.03 27.22
CA LYS A 249 -0.25 4.69 28.51
C LYS A 249 1.00 5.21 29.21
N GLN A 250 2.03 4.38 29.27
CA GLN A 250 3.31 4.76 29.88
C GLN A 250 3.98 5.89 29.10
N PHE A 251 3.89 5.88 27.78
CA PHE A 251 4.45 6.93 26.91
C PHE A 251 3.79 8.28 27.20
N VAL A 252 2.46 8.33 27.19
CA VAL A 252 1.69 9.56 27.50
C VAL A 252 1.97 10.05 28.91
N LYS A 253 2.17 9.13 29.87
CA LYS A 253 2.52 9.51 31.25
C LYS A 253 3.92 10.12 31.36
N GLN A 254 4.88 9.65 30.56
CA GLN A 254 6.26 10.15 30.58
C GLN A 254 6.44 11.41 29.72
N MET A 255 5.61 11.58 28.69
CA MET A 255 5.61 12.72 27.77
C MET A 255 4.21 13.36 27.73
N PRO A 256 3.79 14.06 28.79
CA PRO A 256 2.45 14.63 28.88
C PRO A 256 2.17 15.72 27.83
N ASP A 257 3.22 16.39 27.35
CA ASP A 257 3.11 17.47 26.35
C ASP A 257 3.10 16.95 24.90
N ALA A 258 3.30 15.64 24.68
CA ALA A 258 3.33 15.08 23.34
C ALA A 258 1.96 15.24 22.65
N THR A 259 1.97 15.80 21.44
CA THR A 259 0.76 15.93 20.63
C THR A 259 0.30 14.58 20.12
N PHE A 260 -0.95 14.49 19.66
CA PHE A 260 -1.43 13.25 19.05
C PHE A 260 -0.60 12.84 17.83
N GLU A 261 -0.08 13.80 17.05
CA GLU A 261 0.76 13.50 15.90
C GLU A 261 2.12 12.92 16.32
N ASP A 262 2.71 13.44 17.40
CA ASP A 262 3.96 12.90 17.95
C ASP A 262 3.77 11.45 18.39
N ILE A 263 2.67 11.16 19.11
CA ILE A 263 2.32 9.81 19.56
C ILE A 263 2.09 8.90 18.34
N ARG A 264 1.38 9.39 17.32
CA ARG A 264 1.10 8.63 16.10
C ARG A 264 2.37 8.33 15.29
N GLN A 265 3.28 9.28 15.20
CA GLN A 265 4.55 9.12 14.49
C GLN A 265 5.49 8.17 15.26
N TYR A 266 5.53 8.30 16.58
CA TYR A 266 6.30 7.40 17.44
C TYR A 266 5.79 5.96 17.31
N PHE A 267 4.48 5.75 17.52
CA PHE A 267 3.81 4.48 17.32
C PHE A 267 3.32 4.30 15.86
N SER A 268 4.19 4.61 14.88
CA SER A 268 3.82 4.62 13.47
C SER A 268 3.32 3.28 12.93
N SER A 269 2.61 3.34 11.80
CA SER A 269 2.11 2.20 11.03
C SER A 269 3.20 1.24 10.54
N ASN A 270 4.48 1.60 10.64
CA ASN A 270 5.58 0.68 10.35
C ASN A 270 5.67 -0.45 11.40
N LEU A 271 5.13 -0.23 12.60
CA LEU A 271 5.00 -1.24 13.65
C LEU A 271 3.78 -2.14 13.46
N CYS A 272 2.77 -1.69 12.69
CA CYS A 272 1.52 -2.41 12.47
C CYS A 272 0.88 -1.98 11.14
N ARG A 273 0.63 -2.94 10.24
CA ARG A 273 -0.02 -2.66 8.95
C ARG A 273 -1.43 -2.05 9.11
N GLY A 274 -1.80 -1.14 8.21
CA GLY A 274 -3.16 -0.60 8.11
C GLY A 274 -3.37 0.68 8.90
N MET A 275 -4.33 0.70 9.83
CA MET A 275 -4.80 1.92 10.54
C MET A 275 -3.86 2.41 11.66
N GLY A 276 -2.70 1.78 11.82
CA GLY A 276 -1.74 2.13 12.88
C GLY A 276 -2.15 1.62 14.26
N ILE A 277 -1.33 1.99 15.25
CA ILE A 277 -1.49 1.58 16.65
C ILE A 277 -2.50 2.48 17.38
N VAL A 278 -2.59 3.75 17.00
CA VAL A 278 -3.46 4.76 17.61
C VAL A 278 -4.33 5.46 16.59
N ALA A 279 -5.55 5.84 16.97
CA ALA A 279 -6.45 6.66 16.16
C ALA A 279 -7.30 7.59 17.05
N SER A 280 -7.58 8.80 16.56
CA SER A 280 -8.46 9.74 17.27
C SER A 280 -9.89 9.21 17.33
N LEU A 281 -10.63 9.57 18.38
CA LEU A 281 -12.02 9.17 18.53
C LEU A 281 -12.90 9.70 17.38
N GLU A 282 -12.59 10.88 16.85
CA GLU A 282 -13.30 11.45 15.70
C GLU A 282 -13.19 10.54 14.48
N ILE A 283 -11.98 10.08 14.13
CA ILE A 283 -11.75 9.18 13.00
C ILE A 283 -12.45 7.83 13.24
N ILE A 284 -12.39 7.32 14.45
CA ILE A 284 -13.05 6.06 14.82
C ILE A 284 -14.57 6.19 14.60
N GLU A 285 -15.18 7.26 15.11
CA GLU A 285 -16.63 7.49 15.01
C GLU A 285 -17.09 7.69 13.56
N GLN A 286 -16.36 8.49 12.78
CA GLN A 286 -16.62 8.65 11.34
C GLN A 286 -16.65 7.30 10.61
N ARG A 287 -15.83 6.34 11.04
CA ARG A 287 -15.72 5.01 10.42
C ARG A 287 -16.75 4.01 10.92
N LYS A 288 -17.25 4.14 12.15
CA LYS A 288 -18.35 3.29 12.65
C LYS A 288 -19.56 3.32 11.72
N SER A 289 -19.84 4.48 11.13
CA SER A 289 -20.91 4.64 10.13
C SER A 289 -20.73 3.78 8.87
N LYS A 290 -19.48 3.37 8.55
CA LYS A 290 -19.13 2.62 7.33
C LYS A 290 -18.73 1.17 7.60
N TYR A 291 -18.27 0.84 8.81
CA TYR A 291 -17.73 -0.47 9.15
C TYR A 291 -18.22 -0.95 10.53
N SER A 292 -19.02 -2.01 10.55
CA SER A 292 -19.61 -2.59 11.77
C SER A 292 -18.60 -3.28 12.71
N THR A 293 -17.33 -3.40 12.33
CA THR A 293 -16.28 -4.05 13.14
C THR A 293 -15.41 -3.06 13.90
N GLU A 294 -15.65 -1.76 13.73
CA GLU A 294 -14.79 -0.70 14.27
C GLU A 294 -14.82 -0.70 15.81
N ASP A 295 -15.96 -0.99 16.45
CA ASP A 295 -16.08 -1.05 17.93
C ASP A 295 -15.22 -2.14 18.57
N THR A 296 -14.94 -3.23 17.84
CA THR A 296 -14.12 -4.34 18.36
C THR A 296 -12.62 -4.12 18.13
N ARG A 297 -12.26 -3.19 17.25
CA ARG A 297 -10.88 -2.96 16.82
C ARG A 297 -10.11 -2.09 17.80
N TRP A 298 -10.77 -1.28 18.60
CA TRP A 298 -10.15 -0.29 19.47
C TRP A 298 -10.46 -0.58 20.94
N PHE A 299 -9.56 -0.19 21.83
CA PHE A 299 -9.84 -0.13 23.26
C PHE A 299 -10.66 1.14 23.56
N LEU A 300 -11.95 0.97 23.80
CA LEU A 300 -12.92 2.05 23.97
C LEU A 300 -13.55 2.08 25.38
N GLY A 301 -13.02 1.33 26.34
CA GLY A 301 -13.42 1.46 27.75
C GLY A 301 -13.06 2.85 28.30
N GLU A 302 -13.78 3.30 29.34
CA GLU A 302 -13.60 4.65 29.92
C GLU A 302 -12.15 4.89 30.37
N ASP A 303 -11.52 3.90 31.00
CA ASP A 303 -10.11 3.96 31.45
C ASP A 303 -9.09 3.59 30.36
N GLU A 304 -9.54 3.29 29.14
CA GLU A 304 -8.69 2.87 28.02
C GLU A 304 -8.50 3.97 26.97
N ILE A 305 -9.41 4.96 26.95
CA ILE A 305 -9.30 6.13 26.10
C ILE A 305 -8.25 7.08 26.70
N LEU A 306 -7.33 7.53 25.86
CA LEU A 306 -6.23 8.40 26.25
C LEU A 306 -6.44 9.80 25.68
N THR A 307 -5.77 10.78 26.28
CA THR A 307 -5.76 12.17 25.84
C THR A 307 -4.31 12.61 25.67
N SER A 308 -3.97 13.15 24.50
CA SER A 308 -2.65 13.72 24.21
C SER A 308 -2.50 15.14 24.78
N GLY A 309 -1.28 15.68 24.76
CA GLY A 309 -0.97 17.02 25.30
C GLY A 309 -1.72 18.16 24.61
N ASP A 310 -2.11 17.99 23.35
CA ASP A 310 -2.96 18.91 22.57
C ASP A 310 -4.47 18.69 22.80
N GLY A 311 -4.86 17.84 23.76
CA GLY A 311 -6.25 17.63 24.17
C GLY A 311 -7.04 16.67 23.26
N ILE A 312 -6.40 16.04 22.28
CA ILE A 312 -7.05 15.07 21.40
C ILE A 312 -7.27 13.75 22.14
N ARG A 313 -8.52 13.29 22.14
CA ARG A 313 -8.89 11.97 22.67
C ARG A 313 -8.67 10.91 21.60
N PHE A 314 -8.01 9.82 21.97
CA PHE A 314 -7.65 8.74 21.06
C PHE A 314 -7.71 7.37 21.74
N ALA A 315 -7.72 6.32 20.92
CA ALA A 315 -7.77 4.94 21.36
C ALA A 315 -6.64 4.11 20.72
N VAL A 316 -6.30 3.02 21.40
CA VAL A 316 -5.27 2.06 20.96
C VAL A 316 -5.92 0.87 20.27
N CYS A 317 -5.27 0.35 19.23
CA CYS A 317 -5.73 -0.81 18.48
C CYS A 317 -5.70 -2.07 19.36
N ARG A 318 -6.87 -2.70 19.53
CA ARG A 318 -7.08 -3.98 20.23
C ARG A 318 -6.72 -5.18 19.36
N ASN A 319 -6.90 -5.06 18.05
CA ASN A 319 -6.64 -6.14 17.10
C ASN A 319 -5.14 -6.21 16.78
N TRP A 320 -4.44 -7.12 17.46
CA TRP A 320 -3.00 -7.30 17.33
C TRP A 320 -2.64 -8.66 16.76
N LYS A 321 -1.63 -8.72 15.89
CA LYS A 321 -1.09 -9.97 15.34
C LYS A 321 0.30 -10.26 15.90
N SER A 322 0.57 -11.53 16.17
CA SER A 322 1.87 -11.98 16.72
C SER A 322 3.06 -11.64 15.81
N GLU A 323 2.85 -11.53 14.49
CA GLU A 323 3.88 -11.15 13.52
C GLU A 323 4.45 -9.73 13.75
N TRP A 324 3.71 -8.85 14.46
CA TRP A 324 4.12 -7.47 14.74
C TRP A 324 4.93 -7.33 16.04
N ASN A 325 4.97 -8.39 16.87
CA ASN A 325 5.62 -8.35 18.17
C ASN A 325 7.10 -7.96 18.07
N GLY A 326 7.85 -8.55 17.13
CA GLY A 326 9.29 -8.30 17.01
C GLY A 326 9.61 -6.83 16.72
N ALA A 327 8.86 -6.19 15.82
CA ALA A 327 9.05 -4.78 15.48
C ALA A 327 8.75 -3.86 16.67
N LEU A 328 7.65 -4.11 17.38
CA LEU A 328 7.29 -3.34 18.58
C LEU A 328 8.33 -3.48 19.68
N ILE A 329 8.74 -4.72 20.01
CA ILE A 329 9.70 -5.00 21.09
C ILE A 329 11.03 -4.31 20.80
N LYS A 330 11.51 -4.44 19.56
CA LYS A 330 12.73 -3.78 19.12
C LYS A 330 12.62 -2.26 19.26
N HIS A 331 11.54 -1.66 18.75
CA HIS A 331 11.32 -0.22 18.80
C HIS A 331 11.30 0.32 20.24
N LEU A 332 10.52 -0.30 21.13
CA LEU A 332 10.42 0.14 22.53
C LEU A 332 11.75 0.00 23.29
N LYS A 333 12.52 -1.06 23.01
CA LYS A 333 13.83 -1.25 23.60
C LYS A 333 14.85 -0.21 23.10
N GLU A 334 14.91 0.02 21.79
CA GLU A 334 15.90 0.94 21.20
C GLU A 334 15.60 2.41 21.52
N GLN A 335 14.33 2.79 21.56
CA GLN A 335 13.94 4.19 21.71
C GLN A 335 13.69 4.61 23.16
N LEU A 336 13.23 3.69 24.03
CA LEU A 336 12.86 4.00 25.43
C LEU A 336 13.54 3.11 26.46
N GLY A 337 14.35 2.13 26.03
CA GLY A 337 14.96 1.16 26.92
C GLY A 337 13.96 0.20 27.59
N TRP A 338 12.72 0.14 27.11
CA TRP A 338 11.70 -0.70 27.72
C TRP A 338 11.84 -2.15 27.29
N THR A 339 11.62 -3.08 28.22
CA THR A 339 11.71 -4.52 27.96
C THR A 339 10.33 -5.14 27.90
N ILE A 340 10.16 -6.10 27.00
CA ILE A 340 8.97 -6.96 26.93
C ILE A 340 9.46 -8.39 26.99
N GLU A 341 8.98 -9.12 27.99
CA GLU A 341 9.40 -10.49 28.27
C GLU A 341 8.19 -11.40 28.28
N ALA A 342 8.35 -12.63 27.80
CA ALA A 342 7.31 -13.64 27.89
C ALA A 342 7.22 -14.13 29.35
N VAL A 343 5.99 -14.26 29.86
CA VAL A 343 5.72 -14.75 31.21
C VAL A 343 4.77 -15.93 31.16
N GLU A 344 4.97 -16.91 32.03
CA GLU A 344 4.13 -18.11 32.12
C GLU A 344 2.77 -17.85 32.78
#